data_AF-A0A4Z2E8C5-F1
#
_entry.id   AF-A0A4Z2E8C5-F1
#
_cell.length_a   1.000
_cell.length_b   1.000
_cell.length_c   1.000
_cell.angle_alpha   90.00
_cell.angle_beta   90.00
_cell.angle_gamma   90.00
#
_symmetry.space_group_name_H-M   'P 1'
#
loop_
_entity.id
_entity.type
_entity.pdbx_description
1 polymer ?
#
loop_
_entity_poly.entity_id
_entity_poly.type
_entity_poly.pdbx_seq_one_letter_code
_entity_poly.pdbx_strand_id
1 'polypeptide(L)'
;MELKGQMIHVPESRSLMFLGSPRVDKLEELMGRGLYLSDIPIHDATRDVILVGEQAKAQDGLKKRMDKLKVERCIVGLFVSTQTQLQ
;
A
#
# COMPACT_ATOMS: atom_id res chain seq x y z
N MET A 1 -6.39 19.94 -2.78
CA MET A 1 -6.62 18.85 -1.82
C MET A 1 -8.10 18.52 -1.88
N GLU A 2 -8.46 17.31 -2.32
CA GLU A 2 -9.86 16.89 -2.40
C GLU A 2 -10.28 16.23 -1.08
N LEU A 3 -11.42 16.65 -0.55
CA LEU A 3 -12.02 16.06 0.65
C LEU A 3 -13.30 15.33 0.24
N LYS A 4 -13.45 14.09 0.69
CA LYS A 4 -14.69 13.32 0.53
C LYS A 4 -15.39 13.30 1.88
N GLY A 5 -16.67 13.63 1.89
CA GLY A 5 -17.42 13.71 3.15
C GLY A 5 -18.89 13.93 2.94
N GLN A 6 -19.58 14.14 4.05
CA GLN A 6 -21.00 14.43 4.11
C GLN A 6 -21.24 15.77 4.79
N MET A 7 -22.24 16.51 4.30
CA MET A 7 -22.78 17.67 5.00
C MET A 7 -23.90 17.22 5.93
N ILE A 8 -23.81 17.63 7.19
CA ILE A 8 -24.75 17.30 8.26
C ILE A 8 -25.37 18.61 8.73
N HIS A 9 -26.70 18.65 8.78
CA HIS A 9 -27.42 19.80 9.33
C HIS A 9 -27.53 19.69 10.85
N VAL A 10 -27.05 20.70 11.56
CA VAL A 10 -27.07 20.78 13.02
C VAL A 10 -28.11 21.83 13.44
N PRO A 11 -29.33 21.41 13.81
CA PRO A 11 -30.43 22.33 14.07
C PRO A 11 -30.22 23.22 15.31
N GLU A 12 -29.48 22.75 16.32
CA GLU A 12 -29.21 23.50 17.55
C GLU A 12 -28.37 24.76 17.30
N SER A 13 -27.43 24.68 16.36
CA SER A 13 -26.53 25.77 15.98
C SER A 13 -26.94 26.48 14.69
N ARG A 14 -28.02 26.01 14.02
CA ARG A 14 -28.47 26.48 12.70
C ARG A 14 -27.34 26.51 11.68
N SER A 15 -26.51 25.48 11.67
CA SER A 15 -25.32 25.40 10.82
C SER A 15 -25.22 24.07 10.06
N LEU A 16 -24.41 24.07 9.01
CA LEU A 16 -24.05 22.87 8.27
C LEU A 16 -22.62 22.47 8.64
N MET A 17 -22.45 21.28 9.19
CA MET A 17 -21.16 20.70 9.51
C MET A 17 -20.70 19.78 8.38
N PHE A 18 -19.46 19.95 7.90
CA PHE A 18 -18.86 19.03 6.95
C PHE A 18 -17.98 18.02 7.71
N LEU A 19 -18.34 16.74 7.61
CA LEU A 19 -17.55 15.64 8.14
C LEU A 19 -16.99 14.84 6.97
N GLY A 20 -15.67 14.74 6.87
CA GLY A 20 -15.04 14.05 5.75
C GLY A 20 -13.57 13.75 5.97
N SER A 21 -13.04 12.93 5.08
CA SER A 21 -11.66 12.45 5.05
C SER A 21 -11.00 12.93 3.74
N PRO A 22 -9.68 13.21 3.73
CA PRO A 22 -8.97 13.53 2.51
C PRO A 22 -8.99 12.33 1.55
N ARG A 23 -9.21 12.59 0.26
CA ARG A 23 -9.17 11.55 -0.77
C ARG A 23 -7.71 11.22 -1.08
N VAL A 24 -7.26 10.05 -0.61
CA VAL A 24 -5.91 9.54 -0.79
C VAL A 24 -5.93 8.02 -0.87
N ASP A 25 -5.24 7.46 -1.87
CA ASP A 25 -5.19 6.00 -2.08
C ASP A 25 -3.81 5.39 -1.71
N LYS A 26 -2.77 6.22 -1.58
CA LYS A 26 -1.39 5.79 -1.33
C LYS A 26 -0.74 6.56 -0.20
N LEU A 27 0.15 5.88 0.54
CA LEU A 27 0.88 6.52 1.64
C LEU A 27 1.81 7.64 1.15
N GLU A 28 2.41 7.47 -0.02
CA GLU A 28 3.29 8.46 -0.67
C GLU A 28 2.55 9.78 -0.96
N GLU A 29 1.30 9.72 -1.40
CA GLU A 29 0.49 10.90 -1.68
C GLU A 29 0.09 11.65 -0.41
N LEU A 30 -0.11 10.91 0.68
CA LEU A 30 -0.38 11.47 2.00
C LEU A 30 0.82 12.29 2.49
N MET A 31 2.01 11.67 2.47
CA MET A 31 3.26 12.34 2.85
C MET A 31 3.60 13.51 1.92
N GLY A 32 3.37 13.36 0.62
CA GLY A 32 3.58 14.44 -0.36
C GLY A 32 2.68 15.66 -0.14
N ARG A 33 1.58 15.50 0.60
CA ARG A 33 0.66 16.58 1.01
C ARG A 33 0.90 17.07 2.45
N GLY A 34 1.92 16.55 3.14
CA GLY A 34 2.23 16.90 4.53
C GLY A 34 1.24 16.31 5.55
N LEU A 35 0.45 15.32 5.15
CA LEU A 35 -0.46 14.59 6.04
C LEU A 35 0.21 13.30 6.52
N TYR A 36 -0.23 12.82 7.67
CA TYR A 36 0.26 11.58 8.27
C TYR A 36 -0.87 10.57 8.43
N LEU A 37 -0.50 9.29 8.53
CA LEU A 37 -1.46 8.21 8.81
C LEU A 37 -2.15 8.38 10.17
N SER A 38 -1.54 9.13 11.09
CA SER A 38 -2.12 9.52 12.39
C SER A 38 -3.32 10.46 12.25
N ASP A 39 -3.41 11.21 11.15
CA ASP A 39 -4.51 12.14 10.91
C ASP A 39 -5.77 11.42 10.44
N ILE A 40 -5.65 10.14 10.06
CA ILE A 40 -6.77 9.28 9.69
C ILE A 40 -7.19 8.44 10.90
N PRO A 41 -8.46 8.55 11.35
CA PRO A 41 -8.96 7.78 12.47
C PRO A 41 -8.78 6.26 12.27
N ILE A 42 -8.57 5.52 13.37
CA ILE A 42 -8.38 4.05 13.33
C ILE A 42 -9.59 3.28 12.80
N HIS A 43 -10.78 3.87 12.85
CA HIS A 43 -12.03 3.29 12.38
C HIS A 43 -12.40 3.71 10.95
N ASP A 44 -11.61 4.59 10.33
CA ASP A 44 -11.83 5.01 8.95
C ASP A 44 -11.28 3.94 8.00
N ALA A 45 -12.13 3.41 7.13
CA ALA A 45 -11.79 2.39 6.15
C ALA A 45 -10.67 2.83 5.18
N THR A 46 -10.49 4.13 4.96
CA THR A 46 -9.43 4.68 4.11
C THR A 46 -8.04 4.29 4.64
N ARG A 47 -7.89 4.21 5.97
CA ARG A 47 -6.65 3.79 6.62
C ARG A 47 -6.28 2.36 6.27
N ASP A 48 -7.26 1.45 6.32
CA ASP A 48 -7.05 0.03 6.01
C ASP A 48 -6.69 -0.16 4.54
N VAL A 49 -7.34 0.58 3.63
CA VAL A 49 -7.04 0.53 2.19
C VAL A 49 -5.58 0.95 1.93
N ILE A 50 -5.12 2.04 2.53
CA ILE A 50 -3.73 2.51 2.38
C ILE A 50 -2.74 1.44 2.90
N LEU A 51 -3.01 0.87 4.07
CA LEU A 51 -2.16 -0.16 4.67
C LEU A 51 -2.09 -1.43 3.81
N VAL A 52 -3.23 -1.89 3.29
CA VAL A 52 -3.29 -3.04 2.38
C VAL A 52 -2.51 -2.74 1.10
N GLY A 53 -2.60 -1.53 0.56
CA GLY A 53 -1.82 -1.10 -0.60
C GLY A 53 -0.31 -1.18 -0.37
N GLU A 54 0.17 -0.66 0.78
CA GLU A 54 1.60 -0.73 1.14
C GLU A 54 2.06 -2.17 1.43
N GLN A 55 1.22 -2.98 2.08
CA GLN A 55 1.50 -4.40 2.28
C GLN A 55 1.64 -5.13 0.95
N ALA A 56 0.75 -4.88 -0.01
CA ALA A 56 0.80 -5.50 -1.34
C ALA A 56 2.09 -5.11 -2.08
N LYS A 57 2.50 -3.82 -2.05
CA LYS A 57 3.77 -3.37 -2.63
C LYS A 57 4.96 -4.11 -2.03
N ALA A 58 5.01 -4.26 -0.70
CA ALA A 58 6.08 -4.98 -0.02
C ALA A 58 6.10 -6.48 -0.40
N GLN A 59 4.94 -7.12 -0.46
CA GLN A 59 4.81 -8.52 -0.87
C GLN A 59 5.24 -8.75 -2.31
N ASP A 60 4.86 -7.86 -3.23
CA ASP A 60 5.29 -7.92 -4.63
C ASP A 60 6.82 -7.77 -4.76
N GLY A 61 7.42 -6.87 -3.98
CA GLY A 61 8.86 -6.71 -3.91
C GLY A 61 9.58 -7.98 -3.46
N LEU A 62 9.05 -8.67 -2.44
CA LEU A 62 9.56 -9.95 -1.96
C LEU A 62 9.40 -11.06 -3.00
N LYS A 63 8.22 -11.16 -3.61
CA LYS A 63 7.92 -12.16 -4.65
C LYS A 63 8.90 -12.07 -5.82
N LYS A 64 9.15 -10.86 -6.33
CA LYS A 64 10.13 -10.62 -7.41
C LYS A 64 11.54 -11.10 -7.03
N ARG A 65 11.98 -10.85 -5.79
CA ARG A 65 13.29 -11.31 -5.30
C ARG A 65 13.36 -12.84 -5.21
N MET A 66 12.28 -13.46 -4.73
CA MET A 66 12.19 -14.93 -4.67
C MET A 66 12.21 -15.56 -6.05
N ASP A 67 11.49 -15.00 -7.02
CA ASP A 67 11.45 -15.51 -8.39
C ASP A 67 12.81 -15.37 -9.08
N LYS A 68 13.50 -14.24 -8.87
CA LYS A 68 14.88 -14.05 -9.37
C LYS A 68 15.84 -15.12 -8.82
N LEU A 69 15.80 -15.35 -7.50
CA LEU A 69 16.67 -16.35 -6.85
C LEU A 69 16.35 -17.79 -7.30
N LYS A 70 15.08 -18.12 -7.56
CA LYS A 70 14.70 -19.42 -8.12
C LYS A 70 15.27 -19.64 -9.51
N VAL A 71 15.23 -18.62 -10.36
CA VAL A 71 15.81 -18.68 -11.71
C VAL A 71 17.33 -18.86 -11.63
N GLU A 72 18.01 -18.04 -10.83
CA GLU A 72 19.46 -18.14 -10.63
C GLU A 72 19.87 -19.52 -10.10
N ARG A 73 19.14 -20.04 -9.10
CA ARG A 73 19.36 -21.40 -8.57
C ARG A 73 19.15 -22.49 -9.62
N CYS A 74 18.16 -22.33 -10.50
CA CYS A 74 17.90 -23.28 -11.59
C CYS A 74 19.07 -23.32 -12.59
N ILE A 75 19.59 -22.15 -12.96
CA ILE A 75 20.74 -22.03 -13.87
C ILE A 75 21.97 -22.72 -13.27
N VAL A 76 22.26 -22.49 -11.99
CA VAL A 76 23.39 -23.14 -11.30
C VAL A 76 23.19 -24.67 -11.25
N GLY A 77 21.98 -25.14 -10.96
CA GLY A 77 21.67 -26.57 -10.95
C GLY A 77 21.95 -27.26 -12.28
N LEU A 78 21.50 -26.67 -13.40
CA LEU A 78 21.78 -27.18 -14.75
C LEU A 78 23.28 -27.21 -15.07
N PHE A 79 24.04 -26.23 -14.61
CA PHE A 79 25.49 -26.17 -14.84
C PHE A 79 26.25 -27.26 -14.07
N VAL A 80 25.88 -27.51 -12.82
CA VAL A 80 26.46 -28.60 -12.02
C VAL A 80 26.10 -29.95 -12.63
N SER A 81 24.84 -30.15 -13.07
CA SER A 81 24.42 -31.41 -13.69
C SER A 81 25.15 -31.72 -15.00
N THR A 82 25.48 -30.71 -15.80
CA THR A 82 26.22 -30.90 -17.07
C THR A 82 27.70 -31.17 -16.85
N GLN A 83 28.33 -30.56 -15.83
CA GLN A 83 29.71 -30.91 -15.47
C GLN A 83 29.87 -32.34 -14.95
N THR A 84 28.93 -32.84 -14.14
CA THR A 84 28.97 -34.21 -13.62
C THR A 84 28.79 -35.28 -14.71
N GLN A 85 28.16 -34.95 -15.85
CA GLN A 85 28.04 -35.89 -16.98
C GLN A 85 29.20 -35.84 -17.97
N LEU A 86 30.07 -34.82 -17.88
CA LEU A 86 31.27 -34.69 -18.72
C LEU A 86 32.56 -35.22 -18.05
N GLN A 87 32.48 -35.72 -16.82
CA GLN A 87 33.54 -36.51 -16.16
C GLN A 87 33.14 -37.98 -16.09
#